data_AF-A0A3B8L4W6-F1
#
_entry.id   AF-A0A3B8L4W6-F1
#
_cell.length_a   1.000
_cell.length_b   1.000
_cell.length_c   1.000
_cell.angle_alpha   90.00
_cell.angle_beta   90.00
_cell.angle_gamma   90.00
#
_symmetry.space_group_name_H-M   'P 1'
#
loop_
_entity.id
_entity.type
_entity.pdbx_description
1 polymer ?
#
loop_
_entity_poly.entity_id
_entity_poly.type
_entity_poly.pdbx_seq_one_letter_code
_entity_poly.pdbx_strand_id
1 'polypeptide(L)' 'LLARGLDPFAASWLGVHLHGLAADLAVVELGESGLIASDLPDWIPAAWMELEGRRVGADDPGEN' A
#
# COMPACT_ATOMS: atom_id res chain seq x y z
N LEU A 1 -2.38 -5.84 -10.95
CA LEU A 1 -3.20 -6.91 -10.33
C LEU A 1 -3.68 -7.94 -11.34
N LEU A 2 -4.33 -7.56 -12.45
CA LEU A 2 -4.70 -8.50 -13.53
C LEU A 2 -3.49 -9.31 -14.04
N ALA A 3 -2.34 -8.65 -14.25
CA ALA A 3 -1.09 -9.32 -14.66
C ALA A 3 -0.54 -10.33 -13.62
N ARG A 4 -1.06 -10.36 -12.39
CA ARG A 4 -0.74 -11.36 -11.36
C ARG A 4 -1.71 -12.56 -11.38
N GLY A 5 -2.61 -12.63 -12.37
CA GLY A 5 -3.54 -13.75 -12.56
C GLY A 5 -4.82 -13.66 -11.71
N LEU A 6 -5.12 -12.52 -11.08
CA LEU A 6 -6.37 -12.33 -10.35
C LEU A 6 -7.56 -12.22 -11.32
N ASP A 7 -8.70 -12.77 -10.92
CA ASP A 7 -9.99 -12.51 -11.55
C ASP A 7 -10.27 -11.00 -11.66
N PRO A 8 -10.86 -10.50 -12.76
CA PRO A 8 -11.07 -9.06 -12.94
C PRO A 8 -11.87 -8.37 -11.84
N PHE A 9 -12.90 -9.01 -11.28
CA PHE A 9 -13.70 -8.41 -10.23
C PHE A 9 -12.88 -8.28 -8.93
N ALA A 10 -12.18 -9.35 -8.56
CA ALA A 10 -11.28 -9.35 -7.40
C ALA A 10 -10.12 -8.36 -7.57
N ALA A 11 -9.51 -8.30 -8.75
CA ALA A 11 -8.44 -7.37 -9.08
C ALA A 11 -8.90 -5.90 -8.99
N SER A 12 -10.14 -5.61 -9.36
CA SER A 12 -10.70 -4.26 -9.28
C SER A 12 -10.90 -3.83 -7.82
N TRP A 13 -11.50 -4.70 -7.00
CA TRP A 13 -11.68 -4.46 -5.57
C TRP A 13 -10.35 -4.22 -4.85
N LEU A 14 -9.39 -5.13 -5.03
CA LEU A 14 -8.08 -5.01 -4.42
C LEU A 14 -7.33 -3.77 -4.92
N GLY A 15 -7.48 -3.41 -6.20
CA GLY A 15 -6.85 -2.23 -6.79
C GLY A 15 -7.35 -0.93 -6.18
N VAL A 16 -8.67 -0.77 -6.02
CA VAL A 16 -9.26 0.40 -5.38
C VAL A 16 -8.86 0.48 -3.91
N HIS A 17 -8.88 -0.64 -3.19
CA HIS A 17 -8.47 -0.68 -1.80
C HIS A 17 -6.99 -0.28 -1.62
N LEU A 18 -6.08 -0.88 -2.39
CA LEU A 18 -4.66 -0.52 -2.37
C LEU A 18 -4.40 0.93 -2.74
N HIS A 19 -5.16 1.50 -3.69
CA HIS A 19 -5.03 2.90 -4.07
C HIS A 19 -5.41 3.84 -2.91
N GLY A 20 -6.53 3.57 -2.24
CA GLY A 20 -6.94 4.34 -1.05
C GLY A 20 -5.92 4.22 0.08
N LEU A 21 -5.47 3.00 0.37
CA LEU A 21 -4.47 2.76 1.41
C LEU A 21 -3.14 3.46 1.10
N ALA A 22 -2.69 3.47 -0.16
CA ALA A 22 -1.50 4.21 -0.56
C ALA A 22 -1.68 5.74 -0.36
N ALA A 23 -2.87 6.28 -0.61
CA ALA A 23 -3.18 7.68 -0.36
C ALA A 23 -3.18 8.01 1.13
N ASP A 24 -3.79 7.16 1.95
CA ASP A 24 -3.81 7.30 3.41
C ASP A 24 -2.41 7.25 4.04
N LEU A 25 -1.48 6.50 3.44
CA LEU A 25 -0.07 6.49 3.86
C LEU A 25 0.67 7.74 3.36
N ALA A 26 0.49 8.10 2.09
CA ALA A 26 1.17 9.23 1.46
C ALA A 26 0.81 10.58 2.09
N VAL A 27 -0.45 10.74 2.53
CA VAL A 27 -0.95 11.98 3.11
C VAL A 27 -0.23 12.37 4.40
N VAL A 28 0.33 11.40 5.13
CA VAL A 28 1.10 11.64 6.35
C VAL A 28 2.37 12.43 6.06
N GLU A 29 2.99 12.21 4.90
CA GLU A 29 4.23 12.88 4.49
C GLU A 29 3.96 14.13 3.62
N LEU A 30 3.03 14.02 2.66
CA LEU A 30 2.81 15.04 1.63
C LEU A 30 1.71 16.05 2.00
N GLY A 31 0.82 15.68 2.93
CA GLY A 31 -0.39 16.41 3.25
C GLY A 31 -1.48 16.31 2.17
N GLU A 32 -2.74 16.51 2.56
CA GLU A 32 -3.90 16.34 1.67
C GLU A 32 -3.87 17.27 0.45
N SER A 33 -3.44 18.51 0.64
CA SER A 33 -3.43 19.51 -0.43
C SER A 33 -2.26 19.34 -1.42
N GLY A 34 -1.21 18.61 -1.01
CA GLY A 34 -0.02 18.36 -1.84
C GLY A 34 -0.08 17.03 -2.59
N LEU A 35 -0.94 16.11 -2.15
CA LEU A 35 -1.05 14.77 -2.70
C LEU A 35 -1.66 14.79 -4.12
N ILE A 36 -0.93 14.23 -5.08
CA ILE A 36 -1.41 14.04 -6.46
C ILE A 36 -1.31 12.57 -6.89
N ALA A 37 -2.05 12.22 -7.93
CA ALA A 37 -2.17 10.83 -8.39
C ALA A 37 -0.82 10.20 -8.79
N SER A 38 0.14 10.99 -9.27
CA SER A 38 1.47 10.50 -9.67
C SER A 38 2.37 10.16 -8.50
N ASP A 39 2.03 10.57 -7.27
CA ASP A 39 2.82 10.22 -6.08
C ASP A 39 2.52 8.78 -5.65
N LEU A 40 1.26 8.34 -5.80
CA LEU A 40 0.79 7.06 -5.26
C LEU A 40 1.56 5.82 -5.72
N PRO A 41 2.09 5.69 -6.95
CA PRO A 41 2.92 4.55 -7.34
C PRO A 41 4.09 4.28 -6.38
N ASP A 42 4.71 5.31 -5.82
CA ASP A 42 5.83 5.19 -4.88
C ASP A 42 5.37 4.67 -3.50
N TRP A 43 4.07 4.82 -3.18
CA TRP A 43 3.46 4.38 -1.93
C TRP A 43 2.77 3.00 -2.03
N ILE A 44 2.59 2.45 -3.24
CA ILE A 44 2.02 1.11 -3.45
C ILE A 44 2.81 0.01 -2.69
N PRO A 45 4.16 0.01 -2.63
CA PRO A 45 4.89 -0.98 -1.84
C PRO A 45 4.54 -0.93 -0.34
N ALA A 46 4.46 0.26 0.24
CA ALA A 46 4.10 0.43 1.66
C ALA A 46 2.66 -0.04 1.92
N ALA A 47 1.71 0.30 1.03
CA ALA A 47 0.33 -0.19 1.12
C ALA A 47 0.23 -1.71 1.07
N TRP A 48 1.07 -2.39 0.27
CA TRP A 48 1.15 -3.84 0.27
C TRP A 48 1.66 -4.40 1.60
N MET A 49 2.68 -3.80 2.20
CA MET A 49 3.22 -4.25 3.48
C MET A 49 2.19 -4.11 4.61
N GLU A 50 1.47 -2.99 4.65
CA GLU A 50 0.37 -2.75 5.59
C GLU A 50 -0.75 -3.79 5.40
N LEU A 51 -1.17 -4.04 4.15
CA LEU A 51 -2.20 -5.04 3.82
C LEU A 51 -1.79 -6.47 4.20
N GLU A 52 -0.51 -6.82 4.03
CA GLU A 52 0.06 -8.11 4.42
C GLU A 52 0.29 -8.22 5.95
N GLY A 53 0.04 -7.17 6.72
CA GLY A 53 0.30 -7.12 8.16
C GLY A 53 1.79 -7.13 8.50
N ARG A 54 2.66 -6.78 7.55
CA ARG A 54 4.11 -6.75 7.71
C ARG A 54 4.52 -5.37 8.23
N ARG A 55 4.54 -5.20 9.55
CA ARG A 55 5.12 -4.00 10.17
C ARG A 55 6.61 -3.92 9.85
N VAL A 56 7.05 -2.80 9.30
CA VAL A 56 8.47 -2.44 9.29
C VAL A 56 8.83 -2.02 10.71
N GLY A 57 9.45 -2.93 11.46
CA GLY A 57 10.08 -2.65 12.76
C GLY A 57 9.21 -2.99 13.98
N ALA A 58 9.36 -4.22 14.48
CA ALA A 58 9.23 -4.56 15.91
C ALA A 58 9.59 -6.04 16.23
N ASP A 59 9.90 -6.89 15.24
CA ASP A 59 10.20 -8.31 15.50
C ASP A 59 11.62 -8.69 15.02
N ASP A 60 12.61 -8.34 15.83
CA ASP A 60 13.85 -9.14 15.96
C ASP A 60 14.37 -9.03 17.41
N PRO A 61 13.81 -9.81 18.36
CA PRO A 61 14.54 -10.14 19.56
C PRO A 61 15.50 -11.27 19.19
N GLY A 62 16.78 -10.92 19.02
CA GLY A 62 17.83 -11.87 18.67
C GLY A 62 17.72 -13.18 19.45
N GLU A 63 17.65 -14.28 18.69
CA GLU A 63 17.74 -15.63 19.23
C GLU A 63 19.13 -15.83 19.86
N ASN A 64 19.07 -16.37 21.07
CA ASN A 64 20.13 -16.80 21.98
C ASN A 64 20.83 -18.08 21.53
#